data_AF-A0A6P6GAK9-F1
#
_entry.id   AF-A0A6P6GAK9-F1
#
_cell.length_a   1.000
_cell.length_b   1.000
_cell.length_c   1.000
_cell.angle_alpha   90.00
_cell.angle_beta   90.00
_cell.angle_gamma   90.00
#
_symmetry.space_group_name_H-M   'P 1'
#
loop_
_entity.id
_entity.type
_entity.pdbx_description
1 polymer ?
#
loop_
_entity_poly.entity_id
_entity_poly.type
_entity_poly.pdbx_seq_one_letter_code
_entity_poly.pdbx_strand_id
1 'polypeptide(L)'
;MAGPQCCSNPPILNPSSGEGHVEKVGGLDSYVSGSPNTKLAVILISEIFGYEAPILRKIADKVAAAGFFVVVPDFLHGDPFVYDNPNRPLPVWLKDHEPYKAFEEAKQVIEALKSKDVSAIGAAGFCWGAKVVVELSKNDLLQASVLLHPSFVSLDDIRGIISADLQYFPRTFISMLFSLFFFFFLPFSWKQC
;
A
#
# COMPACT_ATOMS: atom_id res chain seq x y z
N MET A 1 7.78 0.12 13.60
CA MET A 1 6.70 -0.63 14.25
C MET A 1 5.54 0.32 14.45
N ALA A 2 4.32 -0.06 14.03
CA ALA A 2 3.13 0.72 14.37
C ALA A 2 3.04 0.86 15.90
N GLY A 3 2.81 2.08 16.38
CA GLY A 3 2.71 2.36 17.81
C GLY A 3 1.31 2.08 18.34
N PRO A 4 1.12 2.11 19.67
CA PRO A 4 -0.19 1.90 20.31
C PRO A 4 -1.27 2.87 19.83
N GLN A 5 -0.87 4.05 19.35
CA GLN A 5 -1.77 5.04 18.76
C GLN A 5 -2.49 4.57 17.49
N CYS A 6 -2.02 3.49 16.85
CA CYS A 6 -2.58 2.99 15.57
C CYS A 6 -4.08 2.72 15.65
N CYS A 7 -4.51 2.16 16.77
CA CYS A 7 -5.91 1.78 16.98
C CYS A 7 -6.68 2.79 17.84
N SER A 8 -6.03 3.85 18.32
CA SER A 8 -6.67 4.86 19.18
C SER A 8 -7.49 5.89 18.40
N ASN A 9 -7.31 5.98 17.09
CA ASN A 9 -8.12 6.85 16.24
C ASN A 9 -8.31 6.24 14.83
N PRO A 10 -9.21 5.24 14.70
CA PRO A 10 -9.49 4.62 13.41
C PRO A 10 -10.07 5.64 12.43
N PRO A 11 -9.79 5.52 11.12
CA PRO A 11 -10.35 6.40 10.12
C PRO A 11 -11.86 6.19 9.99
N ILE A 12 -12.59 7.27 9.73
CA ILE A 12 -13.97 7.18 9.24
C ILE A 12 -13.91 6.84 7.75
N LEU A 13 -14.33 5.63 7.39
CA LEU A 13 -14.31 5.16 6.01
C LEU A 13 -15.27 5.97 5.14
N ASN A 14 -14.85 6.27 3.90
CA ASN A 14 -15.68 6.97 2.93
C ASN A 14 -15.43 6.41 1.53
N PRO A 15 -16.33 5.60 0.97
CA PRO A 15 -16.18 5.00 -0.36
C PRO A 15 -16.21 6.04 -1.49
N SER A 16 -16.70 7.25 -1.23
CA SER A 16 -16.72 8.37 -2.18
C SER A 16 -15.53 9.31 -2.02
N SER A 17 -14.55 8.99 -1.16
CA SER A 17 -13.36 9.83 -1.00
C SER A 17 -12.34 9.61 -2.12
N GLY A 18 -11.62 10.67 -2.44
CA GLY A 18 -10.60 10.70 -3.49
C GLY A 18 -11.11 11.21 -4.83
N GLU A 19 -10.19 11.55 -5.74
CA GLU A 19 -10.47 12.07 -7.09
C GLU A 19 -10.48 10.98 -8.18
N GLY A 20 -10.00 9.78 -7.83
CA GLY A 20 -9.99 8.60 -8.67
C GLY A 20 -11.31 7.82 -8.62
N HIS A 21 -11.25 6.55 -9.04
CA HIS A 21 -12.42 5.68 -9.09
C HIS A 21 -12.08 4.25 -8.68
N VAL A 22 -13.10 3.42 -8.44
CA VAL A 22 -12.93 2.00 -8.15
C VAL A 22 -13.10 1.19 -9.43
N GLU A 23 -12.13 0.32 -9.72
CA GLU A 23 -12.21 -0.66 -10.81
C GLU A 23 -11.60 -2.00 -10.38
N LYS A 24 -11.78 -3.04 -11.19
CA LYS A 24 -11.14 -4.34 -10.94
C LYS A 24 -9.73 -4.38 -11.53
N VAL A 25 -8.74 -4.66 -10.69
CA VAL A 25 -7.34 -4.89 -11.08
C VAL A 25 -6.87 -6.21 -10.48
N GLY A 26 -6.39 -7.14 -11.32
CA GLY A 26 -6.00 -8.47 -10.84
C GLY A 26 -7.14 -9.25 -10.16
N GLY A 27 -8.40 -8.97 -10.53
CA GLY A 27 -9.58 -9.58 -9.92
C GLY A 27 -10.08 -8.91 -8.64
N LEU A 28 -9.31 -8.00 -8.05
CA LEU A 28 -9.68 -7.27 -6.83
C LEU A 28 -10.30 -5.92 -7.14
N ASP A 29 -11.32 -5.54 -6.36
CA ASP A 29 -11.77 -4.14 -6.34
C ASP A 29 -10.61 -3.26 -5.85
N SER A 30 -10.32 -2.21 -6.60
CA SER A 30 -9.14 -1.38 -6.39
C SER A 30 -9.50 0.06 -6.64
N TYR A 31 -9.13 0.95 -5.72
CA TYR A 31 -9.14 2.37 -6.01
C TYR A 31 -7.95 2.69 -6.91
N VAL A 32 -8.21 3.33 -8.05
CA VAL A 32 -7.19 3.72 -9.02
C VAL A 32 -7.18 5.22 -9.21
N SER A 33 -5.99 5.77 -9.43
CA SER A 33 -5.80 7.20 -9.67
C SER A 33 -4.64 7.43 -10.64
N GLY A 34 -4.73 8.50 -11.42
CA GLY A 34 -3.73 8.84 -12.46
C GLY A 34 -4.04 8.22 -13.82
N SER A 35 -3.19 8.57 -14.80
CA SER A 35 -3.38 8.14 -16.19
C SER A 35 -2.98 6.67 -16.38
N PRO A 36 -3.82 5.79 -16.96
CA PRO A 36 -3.45 4.41 -17.24
C PRO A 36 -2.42 4.25 -18.37
N ASN A 37 -2.08 5.34 -19.08
CA ASN A 37 -1.12 5.33 -20.20
C ASN A 37 0.34 5.52 -19.73
N THR A 38 0.58 5.74 -18.44
CA THR A 38 1.94 5.83 -17.89
C THR A 38 2.53 4.44 -17.74
N LYS A 39 3.85 4.34 -17.95
CA LYS A 39 4.59 3.08 -17.78
C LYS A 39 5.07 2.85 -16.34
N LEU A 40 4.78 3.79 -15.44
CA LEU A 40 5.21 3.77 -14.05
C LEU A 40 4.00 3.61 -13.13
N ALA A 41 3.93 2.49 -12.39
CA ALA A 41 2.85 2.25 -11.45
C ALA A 41 3.34 2.21 -9.99
N VAL A 42 2.43 2.55 -9.08
CA VAL A 42 2.63 2.40 -7.63
C VAL A 42 1.45 1.63 -7.05
N ILE A 43 1.74 0.55 -6.32
CA ILE A 43 0.74 -0.17 -5.53
C ILE A 43 0.81 0.35 -4.10
N LEU A 44 -0.28 0.93 -3.60
CA LEU A 44 -0.41 1.28 -2.19
C LEU A 44 -1.20 0.20 -1.47
N ILE A 45 -0.61 -0.38 -0.43
CA ILE A 45 -1.22 -1.46 0.35
C ILE A 45 -1.72 -0.89 1.66
N SER A 46 -3.04 -0.96 1.85
CA SER A 46 -3.75 -0.39 3.00
C SER A 46 -3.31 -0.97 4.33
N GLU A 47 -3.66 -0.24 5.39
CA GLU A 47 -3.66 -0.77 6.74
C GLU A 47 -4.86 -1.72 6.95
N ILE A 48 -5.02 -2.23 8.18
CA ILE A 48 -6.15 -3.11 8.57
C ILE A 48 -7.53 -2.46 8.41
N PHE A 49 -7.62 -1.14 8.23
CA PHE A 49 -8.87 -0.42 8.01
C PHE A 49 -9.35 -0.39 6.55
N GLY A 50 -8.54 -0.90 5.62
CA GLY A 50 -8.93 -1.06 4.22
C GLY A 50 -8.69 0.16 3.33
N TYR A 51 -9.02 -0.02 2.05
CA TYR A 51 -8.69 0.93 0.98
C TYR A 51 -9.63 2.14 0.90
N GLU A 52 -10.71 2.15 1.68
CA GLU A 52 -11.67 3.26 1.77
C GLU A 52 -11.26 4.33 2.79
N ALA A 53 -10.10 4.16 3.44
CA ALA A 53 -9.52 5.17 4.32
C ALA A 53 -9.24 6.46 3.52
N PRO A 54 -9.85 7.61 3.86
CA PRO A 54 -9.75 8.82 3.05
C PRO A 54 -8.33 9.36 2.92
N ILE A 55 -7.49 9.18 3.95
CA ILE A 55 -6.09 9.61 3.94
C ILE A 55 -5.30 8.79 2.91
N LEU A 56 -5.52 7.47 2.85
CA LEU A 56 -4.86 6.59 1.89
C LEU A 56 -5.20 6.98 0.45
N ARG A 57 -6.47 7.25 0.15
CA ARG A 57 -6.89 7.69 -1.20
C ARG A 57 -6.33 9.07 -1.56
N LYS A 58 -6.27 10.01 -0.61
CA LYS A 58 -5.58 11.30 -0.81
C LYS A 58 -4.09 11.13 -1.09
N ILE A 59 -3.43 10.17 -0.45
CA ILE A 59 -2.03 9.85 -0.77
C ILE A 59 -1.95 9.29 -2.20
N ALA A 60 -2.86 8.38 -2.58
CA ALA A 60 -2.93 7.85 -3.93
C ALA A 60 -3.07 8.95 -4.99
N ASP A 61 -3.98 9.89 -4.79
CA ASP A 61 -4.21 11.00 -5.72
C ASP A 61 -2.99 11.92 -5.85
N LYS A 62 -2.29 12.17 -4.74
CA LYS A 62 -1.07 12.97 -4.77
C LYS A 62 0.09 12.25 -5.46
N VAL A 63 0.22 10.94 -5.29
CA VAL A 63 1.21 10.12 -6.01
C VAL A 63 0.86 10.07 -7.49
N ALA A 64 -0.43 9.97 -7.83
CA ALA A 64 -0.91 10.03 -9.20
C ALA A 64 -0.60 11.38 -9.87
N ALA A 65 -0.82 12.49 -9.15
CA ALA A 65 -0.45 13.84 -9.60
C ALA A 65 1.07 14.01 -9.83
N ALA A 66 1.90 13.15 -9.24
CA ALA A 66 3.35 13.11 -9.48
C ALA A 66 3.75 12.29 -10.73
N GLY A 67 2.80 11.76 -11.49
CA GLY A 67 3.03 11.10 -12.79
C GLY A 67 2.96 9.57 -12.78
N PHE A 68 2.43 8.97 -11.73
CA PHE A 68 2.30 7.51 -11.59
C PHE A 68 0.85 7.05 -11.82
N PHE A 69 0.68 5.82 -12.27
CA PHE A 69 -0.60 5.13 -12.17
C PHE A 69 -0.65 4.43 -10.82
N VAL A 70 -1.61 4.83 -9.98
CA VAL A 70 -1.68 4.35 -8.61
C VAL A 70 -2.83 3.38 -8.48
N VAL A 71 -2.56 2.23 -7.85
CA VAL A 71 -3.57 1.21 -7.52
C VAL A 71 -3.54 0.97 -6.02
N VAL A 72 -4.71 0.98 -5.40
CA VAL A 72 -4.94 0.63 -4.00
C VAL A 72 -5.90 -0.55 -3.93
N PRO A 73 -5.39 -1.79 -3.99
CA PRO A 73 -6.24 -2.99 -4.02
C PRO A 73 -6.91 -3.26 -2.67
N ASP A 74 -8.13 -3.78 -2.71
CA ASP A 74 -8.84 -4.28 -1.54
C ASP A 74 -8.42 -5.71 -1.18
N PHE A 75 -7.24 -5.85 -0.58
CA PHE A 75 -6.74 -7.13 -0.06
C PHE A 75 -7.51 -7.65 1.16
N LEU A 76 -8.43 -6.84 1.71
CA LEU A 76 -9.27 -7.23 2.84
C LEU A 76 -10.66 -7.71 2.38
N HIS A 77 -10.94 -7.69 1.08
CA HIS A 77 -12.19 -8.16 0.47
C HIS A 77 -13.47 -7.61 1.13
N GLY A 78 -13.49 -6.30 1.40
CA GLY A 78 -14.62 -5.64 2.04
C GLY A 78 -14.78 -5.95 3.53
N ASP A 79 -13.79 -6.58 4.18
CA ASP A 79 -13.81 -6.96 5.59
C ASP A 79 -12.69 -6.27 6.41
N PRO A 80 -12.70 -4.91 6.48
CA PRO A 80 -11.74 -4.16 7.28
C PRO A 80 -11.92 -4.45 8.77
N PHE A 81 -10.83 -4.30 9.53
CA PHE A 81 -10.83 -4.48 10.97
C PHE A 81 -11.66 -3.40 11.69
N VAL A 82 -12.58 -3.84 12.54
CA VAL A 82 -13.42 -2.96 13.38
C VAL A 82 -12.92 -3.03 14.82
N TYR A 83 -12.35 -1.94 15.30
CA TYR A 83 -11.69 -1.88 16.62
C TYR A 83 -12.64 -2.20 17.78
N ASP A 84 -13.85 -1.65 17.76
CA ASP A 84 -14.84 -1.78 18.84
C ASP A 84 -15.66 -3.09 18.77
N ASN A 85 -15.20 -4.09 17.99
CA ASN A 85 -15.87 -5.39 17.91
C ASN A 85 -15.28 -6.38 18.92
N PRO A 86 -15.91 -6.58 20.10
CA PRO A 86 -15.37 -7.48 21.13
C PRO A 86 -15.35 -8.95 20.70
N ASN A 87 -16.16 -9.33 19.71
CA ASN A 87 -16.28 -10.71 19.26
C ASN A 87 -15.19 -11.11 18.25
N ARG A 88 -14.51 -10.13 17.65
CA ARG A 88 -13.47 -10.36 16.65
C ARG A 88 -12.25 -9.47 16.92
N PRO A 89 -11.52 -9.73 18.01
CA PRO A 89 -10.29 -8.99 18.30
C PRO A 89 -9.25 -9.21 17.20
N LEU A 90 -8.26 -8.34 17.13
CA LEU A 90 -7.25 -8.34 16.06
C LEU A 90 -6.61 -9.72 15.79
N PRO A 91 -6.21 -10.53 16.80
CA PRO A 91 -5.65 -11.86 16.54
C PRO A 91 -6.62 -12.84 15.88
N VAL A 92 -7.93 -12.65 16.05
CA VAL A 92 -8.96 -13.47 15.40
C VAL A 92 -9.15 -12.99 13.96
N TRP A 93 -9.28 -11.68 13.74
CA TRP A 93 -9.39 -11.09 12.40
C TRP A 93 -8.17 -11.44 11.52
N LEU A 94 -6.96 -11.42 12.09
CA LEU A 94 -5.72 -11.75 11.38
C LEU A 94 -5.69 -13.17 10.81
N LYS A 95 -6.44 -14.13 11.36
CA LYS A 95 -6.50 -15.49 10.82
C LYS A 95 -7.16 -15.55 9.44
N ASP A 96 -8.09 -14.63 9.18
CA ASP A 96 -8.77 -14.52 7.89
C ASP A 96 -8.00 -13.62 6.91
N HIS A 97 -7.17 -12.72 7.45
CA HIS A 97 -6.46 -11.66 6.72
C HIS A 97 -4.95 -11.71 6.96
N GLU A 98 -4.38 -12.91 6.87
CA GLU A 98 -2.92 -13.07 6.96
C GLU A 98 -2.23 -12.35 5.78
N PRO A 99 -1.20 -11.52 6.03
CA PRO A 99 -0.50 -10.78 4.98
C PRO A 99 0.01 -11.64 3.82
N TYR A 100 0.29 -12.92 4.07
CA TYR A 100 0.77 -13.83 3.02
C TYR A 100 -0.27 -14.07 1.91
N LYS A 101 -1.56 -14.13 2.26
CA LYS A 101 -2.63 -14.26 1.27
C LYS A 101 -2.67 -13.04 0.35
N ALA A 102 -2.59 -11.85 0.94
CA ALA A 102 -2.52 -10.59 0.20
C ALA A 102 -1.26 -10.49 -0.67
N PHE A 103 -0.13 -11.07 -0.24
CA PHE A 103 1.08 -11.17 -1.06
C PHE A 103 0.85 -12.01 -2.32
N GLU A 104 0.19 -13.17 -2.23
CA GLU A 104 -0.13 -13.99 -3.41
C GLU A 104 -1.09 -13.28 -4.36
N GLU A 105 -2.10 -12.59 -3.82
CA GLU A 105 -3.04 -11.79 -4.63
C GLU A 105 -2.36 -10.56 -5.27
N ALA A 106 -1.41 -9.94 -4.57
CA ALA A 106 -0.65 -8.80 -5.10
C ALA A 106 0.16 -9.18 -6.36
N LYS A 107 0.60 -10.44 -6.49
CA LYS A 107 1.22 -10.92 -7.75
C LYS A 107 0.25 -10.82 -8.92
N GLN A 108 -1.04 -11.10 -8.72
CA GLN A 108 -2.05 -10.98 -9.77
C GLN A 108 -2.29 -9.52 -10.17
N VAL A 109 -2.26 -8.60 -9.20
CA VAL A 109 -2.30 -7.15 -9.47
C VAL A 109 -1.07 -6.71 -10.28
N ILE A 110 0.12 -7.17 -9.91
CA ILE A 110 1.37 -6.89 -10.63
C ILE A 110 1.31 -7.41 -12.07
N GLU A 111 0.86 -8.65 -12.29
CA GLU A 111 0.70 -9.20 -13.63
C GLU A 111 -0.36 -8.44 -14.45
N ALA A 112 -1.47 -8.03 -13.83
CA ALA A 112 -2.46 -7.19 -14.48
C ALA A 112 -1.87 -5.83 -14.90
N LEU A 113 -1.00 -5.23 -14.09
CA LEU A 113 -0.29 -3.99 -14.44
C LEU A 113 0.70 -4.20 -15.60
N LYS A 114 1.51 -5.26 -15.55
CA LYS A 114 2.44 -5.60 -16.65
C LYS A 114 1.71 -5.85 -17.97
N SER A 115 0.54 -6.47 -17.93
CA SER A 115 -0.29 -6.69 -19.13
C SER A 115 -0.79 -5.40 -19.78
N LYS A 116 -0.80 -4.29 -19.02
CA LYS A 116 -1.11 -2.93 -19.49
C LYS A 116 0.14 -2.14 -19.92
N ASP A 117 1.26 -2.80 -20.24
CA ASP A 117 2.54 -2.18 -20.65
C ASP A 117 3.21 -1.29 -19.58
N VAL A 118 2.91 -1.54 -18.30
CA VAL A 118 3.66 -0.94 -17.18
C VAL A 118 5.05 -1.58 -17.11
N SER A 119 6.10 -0.77 -17.22
CA SER A 119 7.49 -1.23 -17.24
C SER A 119 8.17 -1.21 -15.87
N ALA A 120 7.67 -0.40 -14.93
CA ALA A 120 8.20 -0.33 -13.58
C ALA A 120 7.08 -0.14 -12.55
N ILE A 121 7.14 -0.92 -11.47
CA ILE A 121 6.17 -0.99 -10.39
C ILE A 121 6.90 -0.76 -9.07
N GLY A 122 6.50 0.27 -8.33
CA GLY A 122 6.84 0.42 -6.92
C GLY A 122 5.71 -0.03 -6.02
N ALA A 123 6.00 -0.32 -4.76
CA ALA A 123 4.96 -0.53 -3.75
C ALA A 123 5.26 0.26 -2.46
N ALA A 124 4.20 0.72 -1.80
CA ALA A 124 4.27 1.29 -0.47
C ALA A 124 3.21 0.66 0.42
N GLY A 125 3.60 0.29 1.64
CA GLY A 125 2.74 -0.42 2.58
C GLY A 125 2.64 0.29 3.92
N PHE A 126 1.44 0.36 4.45
CA PHE A 126 1.12 1.04 5.71
C PHE A 126 0.74 0.00 6.77
N CYS A 127 1.37 0.03 7.96
CA CYS A 127 1.07 -0.89 9.07
C CYS A 127 1.10 -2.37 8.62
N TRP A 128 -0.06 -3.05 8.58
CA TRP A 128 -0.22 -4.42 8.09
C TRP A 128 0.22 -4.58 6.63
N GLY A 129 -0.07 -3.60 5.77
CA GLY A 129 0.32 -3.63 4.36
C GLY A 129 1.83 -3.58 4.13
N ALA A 130 2.60 -3.08 5.11
CA ALA A 130 4.05 -3.09 5.04
C ALA A 130 4.62 -4.52 5.03
N LYS A 131 3.99 -5.47 5.74
CA LYS A 131 4.39 -6.88 5.71
C LYS A 131 4.21 -7.45 4.31
N VAL A 132 3.11 -7.12 3.63
CA VAL A 132 2.86 -7.55 2.24
C VAL A 132 3.94 -7.00 1.29
N VAL A 133 4.27 -5.71 1.41
CA VAL A 133 5.35 -5.09 0.61
C VAL A 133 6.70 -5.75 0.87
N VAL A 134 7.02 -6.09 2.12
CA VAL A 134 8.27 -6.79 2.42
C VAL A 134 8.32 -8.16 1.75
N GLU A 135 7.24 -8.97 1.81
CA GLU A 135 7.21 -10.26 1.10
C GLU A 135 7.35 -10.09 -0.41
N LEU A 136 6.70 -9.09 -1.01
CA LEU A 136 6.88 -8.76 -2.42
C LEU A 136 8.32 -8.41 -2.76
N SER A 137 9.02 -7.72 -1.86
CA SER A 137 10.42 -7.29 -2.03
C SER A 137 11.43 -8.43 -1.96
N LYS A 138 11.02 -9.62 -1.49
CA LYS A 138 11.83 -10.84 -1.55
C LYS A 138 11.81 -11.49 -2.93
N ASN A 139 11.05 -10.91 -3.86
CA ASN A 139 10.91 -11.37 -5.24
C ASN A 139 11.29 -10.19 -6.15
N ASP A 140 11.84 -10.46 -7.34
CA ASP A 140 12.22 -9.43 -8.33
C ASP A 140 10.99 -8.85 -9.05
N LEU A 141 9.95 -8.51 -8.30
CA LEU A 141 8.66 -8.02 -8.79
C LEU A 141 8.52 -6.50 -8.72
N LEU A 142 9.28 -5.85 -7.83
CA LEU A 142 9.18 -4.43 -7.53
C LEU A 142 10.51 -3.73 -7.78
N GLN A 143 10.46 -2.56 -8.39
CA GLN A 143 11.62 -1.69 -8.53
C GLN A 143 11.94 -0.98 -7.22
N ALA A 144 10.92 -0.60 -6.45
CA ALA A 144 11.09 0.06 -5.15
C ALA A 144 10.02 -0.34 -4.16
N SER A 145 10.41 -0.35 -2.88
CA SER A 145 9.53 -0.69 -1.76
C SER A 145 9.65 0.33 -0.64
N VAL A 146 8.52 0.77 -0.11
CA VAL A 146 8.44 1.76 0.96
C VAL A 146 7.61 1.20 2.10
N LEU A 147 8.16 1.23 3.31
CA LEU A 147 7.50 0.73 4.51
C LEU A 147 7.15 1.91 5.42
N LEU A 148 5.86 2.11 5.67
CA LEU A 148 5.36 3.19 6.51
C LEU A 148 4.80 2.60 7.80
N HIS A 149 5.40 3.00 8.94
CA HIS A 149 5.09 2.50 10.28
C HIS A 149 4.78 0.98 10.31
N PRO A 150 5.71 0.13 9.84
CA PRO A 150 5.44 -1.27 9.52
C PRO A 150 4.98 -2.08 10.74
N SER A 151 4.12 -3.08 10.52
CA SER A 151 3.71 -4.11 11.48
C SER A 151 4.03 -5.50 10.96
N PHE A 152 4.26 -6.46 11.87
CA PHE A 152 4.53 -7.87 11.55
C PHE A 152 5.78 -8.14 10.70
N VAL A 153 6.67 -7.15 10.56
CA VAL A 153 7.97 -7.30 9.89
C VAL A 153 9.03 -7.74 10.90
N SER A 154 9.72 -8.83 10.58
CA SER A 154 10.82 -9.38 11.38
C SER A 154 12.19 -9.05 10.76
N LEU A 155 13.27 -9.31 11.51
CA LEU A 155 14.63 -9.15 10.99
C LEU A 155 14.92 -10.12 9.83
N ASP A 156 14.38 -11.34 9.89
CA ASP A 156 14.59 -12.32 8.83
C ASP A 156 13.87 -11.91 7.54
N ASP A 157 12.75 -11.19 7.66
CA ASP A 157 12.10 -10.61 6.49
C ASP A 157 12.98 -9.59 5.78
N ILE A 158 13.66 -8.72 6.54
CA ILE A 158 14.57 -7.71 5.99
C ILE A 158 15.79 -8.39 5.35
N ARG A 159 16.34 -9.43 5.98
CA ARG A 159 17.48 -10.20 5.44
C ARG A 159 17.14 -10.95 4.16
N GLY A 160 15.88 -11.38 4.02
CA GLY A 160 15.39 -12.09 2.83
C GLY A 160 15.14 -11.19 1.63
N ILE A 161 15.20 -9.86 1.79
CA ILE A 161 15.07 -8.93 0.66
C ILE A 161 16.30 -9.10 -0.24
N ILE A 162 16.06 -9.59 -1.46
CA ILE A 162 17.07 -9.58 -2.50
C ILE A 162 17.40 -8.11 -2.73
N SER A 163 18.67 -7.74 -2.70
CA SER A 163 19.09 -6.36 -2.91
C SER A 163 18.61 -5.90 -4.28
N ALA A 164 17.44 -5.28 -4.36
CA ALA A 164 16.98 -4.58 -5.54
C ALA A 164 18.06 -3.54 -5.82
N ASP A 165 18.73 -3.70 -6.97
CA ASP A 165 19.85 -2.87 -7.36
C ASP A 165 19.47 -1.39 -7.19
N LEU A 166 20.07 -0.75 -6.18
CA LEU A 166 20.02 0.69 -5.94
C LEU A 166 20.64 1.49 -7.11
N GLN A 167 21.04 0.82 -8.19
CA GLN A 167 22.00 1.33 -9.15
C GLN A 167 21.38 2.05 -10.35
N TYR A 168 20.06 2.00 -10.58
CA TYR A 168 19.44 2.75 -11.70
C TYR A 168 18.02 3.24 -11.41
N PHE A 169 17.85 4.03 -10.34
CA PHE A 169 16.65 4.85 -10.23
C PHE A 169 16.83 6.16 -11.00
N PRO A 170 15.87 6.57 -11.86
CA PRO A 170 15.84 7.94 -12.32
C PRO A 170 15.71 8.85 -11.09
N ARG A 171 16.51 9.92 -11.02
CA ARG A 171 16.56 10.87 -9.88
C ARG A 171 15.17 11.31 -9.38
N THR A 172 14.17 11.30 -10.25
CA THR A 172 12.76 11.59 -9.95
C THR A 172 12.15 10.64 -8.92
N PHE A 173 12.47 9.34 -8.94
CA PHE A 173 11.89 8.36 -8.03
C PHE A 173 12.47 8.47 -6.60
N ILE A 174 13.79 8.64 -6.48
CA ILE A 174 14.46 8.89 -5.18
C ILE A 174 14.07 10.26 -4.62
N SER A 175 13.98 11.29 -5.47
CA SER A 175 13.50 12.62 -5.07
C SER A 175 12.05 12.58 -4.61
N MET A 176 11.20 11.72 -5.20
CA MET A 176 9.83 11.52 -4.75
C MET A 176 9.77 10.78 -3.42
N LEU A 177 10.62 9.78 -3.17
CA LEU A 177 10.69 9.13 -1.84
C LEU A 177 11.10 10.11 -0.74
N PHE A 178 12.10 10.95 -1.02
CA PHE A 178 12.49 12.04 -0.12
C PHE A 178 11.41 13.10 0.03
N SER A 179 10.68 13.44 -1.05
CA SER A 179 9.59 14.42 -1.00
C SER A 179 8.32 13.85 -0.37
N LEU A 180 8.03 12.56 -0.53
CA LEU A 180 7.02 11.85 0.25
C LEU A 180 7.38 11.95 1.73
N PHE A 181 8.60 11.61 2.11
CA PHE A 181 9.05 11.73 3.51
C PHE A 181 9.04 13.17 4.05
N PHE A 182 9.51 14.18 3.30
CA PHE A 182 9.64 15.56 3.78
C PHE A 182 8.40 16.44 3.56
N PHE A 183 7.73 16.34 2.42
CA PHE A 183 6.55 17.16 2.11
C PHE A 183 5.23 16.49 2.52
N PHE A 184 5.13 15.15 2.56
CA PHE A 184 3.86 14.49 2.92
C PHE A 184 3.71 14.24 4.43
N PHE A 185 4.80 14.06 5.19
CA PHE A 185 4.72 13.62 6.60
C PHE A 185 4.99 14.70 7.67
N LEU A 186 5.46 15.90 7.30
CA LEU A 186 5.67 17.01 8.25
C LEU A 186 4.41 17.82 8.60
N PRO A 187 3.42 18.06 7.70
CA PRO A 187 2.21 18.80 8.07
C PRO A 187 1.03 17.88 8.44
N PHE A 188 1.09 16.58 8.15
CA PHE A 188 0.06 15.62 8.60
C PHE A 188 0.28 15.30 10.08
N SER A 189 -0.42 16.03 10.94
CA SER A 189 -0.66 15.60 12.31
C SER A 189 -1.26 14.19 12.25
N TRP A 190 -0.50 13.18 12.69
CA TRP A 190 -0.89 11.78 12.92
C TRP A 190 -1.99 11.65 13.98
N LYS A 191 -3.06 12.44 13.86
CA LYS A 191 -4.21 12.32 14.74
C LYS A 191 -5.04 11.13 14.34
N GLN A 192 -5.19 10.84 13.05
CA GLN A 192 -5.87 9.65 12.52
C GLN A 192 -4.84 8.77 11.80
N CYS A 193 -4.96 7.45 11.98
CA CYS A 193 -4.26 6.49 11.13
C CYS A 193 -4.87 6.47 9.73
#